data_AF-A0A820NGI4-F1
#
_entry.id   AF-A0A820NGI4-F1
#
_cell.length_a   1.000
_cell.length_b   1.000
_cell.length_c   1.000
_cell.angle_alpha   90.00
_cell.angle_beta   90.00
_cell.angle_gamma   90.00
#
_symmetry.space_group_name_H-M   'P 1'
#
loop_
_entity.id
_entity.type
_entity.pdbx_description
1 polymer ?
#
loop_
_entity_poly.entity_id
_entity_poly.type
_entity_poly.pdbx_seq_one_letter_code
_entity_poly.pdbx_strand_id
1 'polypeptide(L)'
;MCQYQNQRVSLTLRFQTFSDSRRTLFALIILLIDDSNERIIHSYQQLTYLYIRDCQTKFNIYLLYSTRPKNQTKNYFIHIDIYEKISFTYQRSFLIPLKYSFL
;
A
#
# COMPACT_ATOMS: atom_id res chain seq x y z
N MET A 1 -27.63 -8.54 10.39
CA MET A 1 -26.39 -8.61 11.19
C MET A 1 -25.26 -7.99 10.39
N CYS A 2 -24.85 -6.76 10.72
CA CYS A 2 -23.65 -6.13 10.14
C CYS A 2 -22.59 -6.10 11.25
N GLN A 3 -21.91 -7.24 11.45
CA GLN A 3 -20.89 -7.33 12.49
C GLN A 3 -19.60 -6.67 11.99
N TYR A 4 -19.46 -5.38 12.31
CA TYR A 4 -18.22 -4.80 12.84
C TYR A 4 -16.93 -5.11 12.05
N GLN A 5 -16.66 -4.35 10.99
CA GLN A 5 -15.41 -4.42 10.21
C GLN A 5 -14.15 -4.19 11.08
N ASN A 6 -13.04 -4.86 10.74
CA ASN A 6 -11.73 -4.58 11.34
C ASN A 6 -11.36 -3.10 11.15
N GLN A 7 -10.56 -2.56 12.07
CA GLN A 7 -10.01 -1.22 11.91
C GLN A 7 -9.27 -1.14 10.56
N ARG A 8 -9.37 0.02 9.90
CA ARG A 8 -8.84 0.23 8.55
C ARG A 8 -7.91 1.42 8.47
N VAL A 9 -6.96 1.33 7.56
CA VAL A 9 -6.13 2.44 7.10
C VAL A 9 -6.62 2.81 5.70
N SER A 10 -7.00 4.07 5.51
CA SER A 10 -7.38 4.60 4.20
C SER A 10 -6.18 5.31 3.60
N LEU A 11 -5.69 4.83 2.45
CA LEU A 11 -4.58 5.39 1.72
C LEU A 11 -5.08 5.93 0.37
N THR A 12 -4.83 7.21 0.10
CA THR A 12 -5.00 7.77 -1.24
C THR A 12 -3.63 7.95 -1.86
N LEU A 13 -3.40 7.28 -3.00
CA LEU A 13 -2.12 7.29 -3.70
C LEU A 13 -2.30 7.87 -5.11
N ARG A 14 -1.42 8.81 -5.46
CA ARG A 14 -1.22 9.27 -6.84
C ARG A 14 0.18 8.87 -7.27
N PHE A 15 0.27 8.09 -8.33
CA PHE A 15 1.54 7.62 -8.87
C PHE A 15 1.94 8.44 -10.10
N GLN A 16 3.20 8.84 -10.16
CA GLN A 16 3.77 9.60 -11.28
C GLN A 16 5.09 8.95 -11.69
N THR A 17 5.23 8.69 -12.99
CA THR A 17 6.41 8.10 -13.61
C THR A 17 7.13 9.15 -14.46
N PHE A 18 8.39 8.87 -14.79
CA PHE A 18 9.13 9.67 -15.77
C PHE A 18 8.47 9.62 -17.16
N SER A 19 8.76 10.63 -17.98
CA SER A 19 8.14 10.84 -19.30
C SER A 19 8.52 9.79 -20.35
N ASP A 20 9.63 9.09 -20.17
CA ASP A 20 10.09 7.98 -20.99
C ASP A 20 9.31 6.67 -20.69
N SER A 21 8.78 6.55 -19.48
CA SER A 21 8.12 5.34 -18.96
C SER A 21 6.62 5.29 -19.26
N ARG A 22 6.13 6.04 -20.25
CA ARG A 22 4.68 6.20 -20.52
C ARG A 22 3.97 4.90 -20.90
N ARG A 23 4.69 3.97 -21.51
CA ARG A 23 4.20 2.66 -21.95
C ARG A 23 4.56 1.53 -20.99
N THR A 24 5.33 1.82 -19.94
CA THR A 24 5.76 0.84 -18.96
C THR A 24 4.61 0.52 -18.02
N LEU A 25 4.30 -0.77 -17.89
CA LEU A 25 3.35 -1.26 -16.90
C LEU A 25 4.09 -1.42 -15.56
N PHE A 26 3.60 -0.72 -14.54
CA PHE A 26 4.10 -0.88 -13.18
C PHE A 26 3.13 -1.72 -12.34
N ALA A 27 3.68 -2.56 -11.48
CA ALA A 27 2.96 -3.22 -10.41
C ALA A 27 3.35 -2.56 -9.09
N LEU A 28 2.36 -2.09 -8.33
CA LEU A 28 2.54 -1.55 -6.99
C LEU A 28 1.95 -2.56 -6.02
N ILE A 29 2.77 -3.02 -5.07
CA ILE A 29 2.36 -3.90 -3.97
C ILE A 29 2.35 -3.07 -2.70
N ILE A 30 1.17 -2.82 -2.15
CA ILE A 30 0.96 -2.02 -0.95
C ILE A 30 0.63 -2.96 0.21
N LEU A 31 1.40 -2.91 1.28
CA LEU A 31 1.28 -3.75 2.46
C LEU A 31 1.01 -2.89 3.69
N LEU A 32 0.09 -3.33 4.54
CA LEU A 32 0.03 -2.87 5.93
C LEU A 32 0.84 -3.86 6.78
N ILE A 33 1.92 -3.37 7.38
CA ILE A 33 2.83 -4.19 8.17
C ILE A 33 2.95 -3.69 9.60
N ASP A 34 3.27 -4.60 10.49
CA ASP A 34 3.86 -4.34 11.80
C ASP A 34 5.35 -4.69 11.72
N ASP A 35 6.21 -3.78 12.18
CA ASP A 35 7.67 -3.93 12.15
C ASP A 35 8.28 -3.77 13.57
N SER A 36 7.51 -4.10 14.61
CA SER A 36 7.95 -3.91 16.01
C SER A 36 8.92 -4.98 16.49
N ASN A 37 8.67 -6.25 16.13
CA ASN A 37 9.50 -7.40 16.52
C ASN A 37 9.82 -8.24 15.29
N GLU A 38 8.79 -8.89 14.74
CA GLU A 38 8.81 -9.65 13.50
C GLU A 38 7.91 -8.94 12.49
N ARG A 39 8.33 -8.93 11.23
CA ARG A 39 7.57 -8.29 10.17
C ARG A 39 6.30 -9.08 9.87
N ILE A 40 5.16 -8.58 10.35
CA ILE A 40 3.85 -9.22 10.14
C ILE A 40 3.08 -8.44 9.09
N ILE A 41 2.60 -9.12 8.05
CA ILE A 41 1.70 -8.56 7.06
C ILE A 41 0.27 -8.70 7.57
N HIS A 42 -0.42 -7.57 7.77
CA HIS A 42 -1.82 -7.55 8.18
C HIS A 42 -2.78 -7.64 6.99
N SER A 43 -2.45 -6.94 5.91
CA SER A 43 -3.19 -6.96 4.64
C SER A 43 -2.32 -6.42 3.52
N TYR A 44 -2.71 -6.73 2.28
CA TYR A 44 -2.05 -6.22 1.10
C TYR A 44 -3.06 -5.86 0.01
N GLN A 45 -2.65 -4.94 -0.84
CA GLN A 45 -3.34 -4.59 -2.07
C GLN A 45 -2.32 -4.53 -3.20
N GLN A 46 -2.66 -5.09 -4.35
CA GLN A 46 -1.88 -4.92 -5.56
C GLN A 46 -2.66 -4.07 -6.56
N LEU A 47 -1.95 -3.17 -7.25
CA LEU A 47 -2.50 -2.42 -8.37
C LEU A 47 -1.53 -2.38 -9.54
N THR A 48 -2.08 -2.26 -10.75
CA THR A 48 -1.31 -2.10 -11.98
C THR A 48 -1.50 -0.69 -12.50
N TYR A 49 -0.40 0.01 -12.76
CA TYR A 49 -0.40 1.37 -13.30
C TYR A 49 0.16 1.39 -14.71
N LEU A 50 -0.50 2.13 -15.60
CA LEU A 50 0.01 2.50 -16.90
C LEU A 50 -0.23 4.00 -17.12
N TYR A 51 0.84 4.76 -17.35
CA TYR A 51 0.74 6.22 -17.44
C TYR A 51 -0.31 6.70 -18.45
N ILE A 52 -0.34 6.12 -19.67
CA ILE A 52 -1.26 6.57 -20.72
C ILE A 52 -2.74 6.46 -20.34
N ARG A 53 -3.05 5.58 -19.37
CA ARG A 53 -4.39 5.33 -18.87
C ARG A 53 -4.64 6.02 -17.53
N ASP A 54 -3.65 6.02 -16.64
CA ASP A 54 -3.84 6.27 -15.22
C ASP A 54 -3.19 7.57 -14.71
N CYS A 55 -2.64 8.42 -15.58
CA CYS A 55 -1.87 9.62 -15.17
C CYS A 55 -2.63 10.63 -14.28
N GLN A 56 -3.96 10.63 -14.35
CA GLN A 56 -4.83 11.46 -13.51
C GLN A 56 -5.56 10.66 -12.40
N THR A 57 -5.37 9.35 -12.35
CA THR A 57 -6.07 8.48 -11.41
C THR A 57 -5.52 8.63 -10.00
N LYS A 58 -6.43 8.77 -9.04
CA LYS A 58 -6.14 8.65 -7.60
C LYS A 58 -6.67 7.31 -7.12
N PHE A 59 -5.77 6.47 -6.61
CA PHE A 59 -6.14 5.15 -6.08
C PHE A 59 -6.51 5.28 -4.62
N ASN A 60 -7.74 4.93 -4.26
CA ASN A 60 -8.20 4.84 -2.88
C ASN A 60 -8.11 3.39 -2.44
N ILE A 61 -7.27 3.12 -1.45
CA ILE A 61 -6.90 1.79 -0.99
C ILE A 61 -7.30 1.68 0.48
N TYR A 62 -7.94 0.56 0.83
CA TYR A 62 -8.31 0.25 2.21
C TYR A 62 -7.51 -0.97 2.67
N LEU A 63 -6.66 -0.77 3.67
CA LEU A 63 -5.89 -1.84 4.30
C LEU A 63 -6.51 -2.14 5.66
N LEU A 64 -6.64 -3.42 6.00
CA LEU A 64 -7.25 -3.87 7.24
C LEU A 64 -6.20 -4.42 8.19
N TYR A 65 -6.33 -4.10 9.48
CA TYR A 65 -5.59 -4.80 10.52
C TYR A 65 -6.13 -6.24 10.64
N SER A 66 -5.23 -7.20 10.84
CA SER A 66 -5.59 -8.62 11.01
C SER A 66 -6.29 -8.92 12.34
N THR A 67 -6.00 -8.14 13.38
CA THR A 67 -6.63 -8.26 14.71
C THR A 67 -7.55 -7.09 15.01
N ARG A 68 -8.51 -7.32 15.91
CA ARG A 68 -9.42 -6.30 16.43
C ARG A 68 -9.45 -6.35 17.97
N PRO A 69 -9.12 -5.24 18.67
CA PRO A 69 -8.52 -4.02 18.13
C PRO A 69 -7.09 -4.30 17.60
N LYS A 70 -6.53 -3.35 16.83
CA LYS A 70 -5.09 -3.36 16.58
C LYS A 70 -4.36 -3.19 17.91
N ASN A 71 -3.16 -3.77 18.01
CA ASN A 71 -2.36 -3.62 19.21
C ASN A 71 -1.74 -2.21 19.23
N GLN A 72 -2.09 -1.40 20.22
CA GLN A 72 -1.64 -0.02 20.33
C GLN A 72 -0.15 0.12 20.70
N THR A 73 0.49 -0.94 21.18
CA THR A 73 1.93 -0.93 21.49
C THR A 73 2.80 -1.19 20.26
N LYS A 74 2.20 -1.54 19.13
CA LYS A 74 2.91 -1.89 17.89
C LYS A 74 3.07 -0.70 16.96
N ASN A 75 4.20 -0.68 16.26
CA ASN A 75 4.53 0.29 15.22
C ASN A 75 4.10 -0.26 13.85
N TYR A 76 3.12 0.41 13.26
CA TYR A 76 2.57 0.02 11.97
C TYR A 76 3.09 0.90 10.84
N PHE A 77 3.29 0.30 9.68
CA PHE A 77 3.79 0.97 8.48
C PHE A 77 2.98 0.58 7.25
N ILE A 78 2.92 1.49 6.30
CA ILE A 78 2.56 1.15 4.92
C ILE A 78 3.87 0.92 4.17
N HIS A 79 4.05 -0.30 3.66
CA HIS A 79 5.16 -0.64 2.78
C HIS A 79 4.66 -0.70 1.34
N ILE A 80 5.32 -0.01 0.41
CA ILE A 80 4.94 0.00 -1.01
C ILE A 80 6.14 -0.45 -1.82
N ASP A 81 6.04 -1.58 -2.51
CA ASP A 81 7.04 -2.02 -3.48
C ASP A 81 6.57 -1.72 -4.91
N ILE A 82 7.49 -1.29 -5.76
CA ILE A 82 7.23 -0.95 -7.16
C ILE A 82 8.09 -1.81 -8.06
N TYR A 83 7.45 -2.45 -9.02
CA TYR A 83 8.08 -3.26 -10.04
C TYR A 83 7.64 -2.82 -11.42
N GLU A 84 8.52 -2.98 -12.40
CA GLU A 84 8.08 -3.11 -13.78
C GLU A 84 7.44 -4.49 -13.97
N LYS A 85 6.19 -4.51 -14.42
CA LYS A 85 5.38 -5.72 -14.44
C LYS A 85 5.84 -6.75 -15.47
N ILE A 86 6.40 -6.31 -16.60
CA ILE A 86 6.79 -7.20 -17.70
C ILE A 86 8.19 -7.77 -17.46
N SER A 87 9.15 -6.92 -17.10
CA SER A 87 10.53 -7.33 -16.85
C SER A 87 10.74 -7.91 -15.45
N PHE A 88 9.74 -7.81 -14.57
CA PHE A 88 9.83 -8.10 -13.13
C PHE A 88 10.95 -7.34 -12.42
N THR A 89 11.40 -6.23 -13.00
CA THR A 89 12.49 -5.42 -12.45
C THR A 89 11.98 -4.66 -11.24
N TYR A 90 12.62 -4.87 -10.09
CA TYR A 90 12.37 -4.06 -8.89
C TYR A 90 12.90 -2.65 -9.09
N GLN A 91 12.06 -1.66 -8.83
CA GLN A 91 12.40 -0.25 -9.00
C GLN A 91 12.75 0.41 -7.67
N ARG A 92 11.81 0.39 -6.72
CA ARG A 92 11.97 1.04 -5.41
C ARG A 92 10.90 0.55 -4.44
N SER A 93 11.17 0.72 -3.14
CA SER A 93 10.19 0.63 -2.08
C SER A 93 10.05 1.92 -1.26
N PHE A 94 8.90 2.06 -0.61
CA PHE A 94 8.62 3.12 0.35
C PHE A 94 8.12 2.51 1.66
N LEU A 95 8.60 3.05 2.78
CA LEU A 95 8.15 2.67 4.11
C LEU A 95 7.62 3.90 4.83
N ILE A 96 6.31 3.94 5.08
CA ILE A 96 5.61 5.11 5.61
C ILE A 96 5.07 4.78 7.00
N PRO A 97 5.57 5.42 8.08
CA PRO A 97 5.09 5.16 9.43
C PRO A 97 3.67 5.68 9.66
N LEU A 98 2.82 4.87 10.28
CA LEU A 98 1.48 5.27 10.72
C LEU A 98 1.56 5.88 12.12
N LYS A 99 1.63 7.21 12.17
CA LYS A 99 1.84 7.98 13.41
C LYS A 99 0.63 8.04 14.35
N TYR A 100 -0.58 7.72 13.87
CA TYR A 100 -1.80 7.88 14.66
C TYR A 100 -2.48 6.55 14.96
N SER A 101 -2.76 6.33 16.23
CA SER A 101 -3.47 5.16 16.74
C SER A 101 -4.97 5.19 16.42
N PHE A 102 -5.55 6.36 16.05
CA PHE A 102 -6.96 6.54 15.69
C PHE A 102 -7.22 7.95 15.09
N LEU A 103 -8.22 8.04 14.21
CA LEU A 103 -9.27 9.05 14.26
C LEU A 103 -10.49 8.37 14.88
#